data_AF-A0A2T3YUI6-F1
#
_entry.id   AF-A0A2T3YUI6-F1
#
_cell.length_a   1.000
_cell.length_b   1.000
_cell.length_c   1.000
_cell.angle_alpha   90.00
_cell.angle_beta   90.00
_cell.angle_gamma   90.00
#
_symmetry.space_group_name_H-M   'P 1'
#
loop_
_entity.id
_entity.type
_entity.pdbx_description
1 polymer ?
#
loop_
_entity_poly.entity_id
_entity_poly.type
_entity_poly.pdbx_seq_one_letter_code
_entity_poly.pdbx_strand_id
1 'polypeptide(L)'
;MSNLPQPVISMIDGPARGIGNEFLAACDMIFASKNARFSNFKATLGLHPGAGGVAWMPLHIGRASAMEFVFSGNDIDPKTAEEYGYVNKAFDTPEGLYDYVEKLAERIALFPLGGLSSIKRTVTDTIQPRPEQIAIEGAEWDRLVA
;
A
#
# COMPACT_ATOMS: atom_id res chain seq x y z
N MET A 1 3.06 3.34 8.82
CA MET A 1 3.47 4.62 8.19
C MET A 1 2.44 5.73 8.39
N SER A 2 1.17 5.36 8.55
CA SER A 2 0.01 6.26 8.73
C SER A 2 0.12 7.25 9.90
N ASN A 3 0.89 6.95 10.96
CA ASN A 3 1.06 7.83 12.12
C ASN A 3 2.20 8.86 11.98
N LEU A 4 2.97 8.84 10.90
CA LEU A 4 4.02 9.83 10.68
C LEU A 4 3.39 11.20 10.31
N PRO A 5 3.93 12.32 10.84
CA PRO A 5 3.34 13.64 10.60
C PRO A 5 3.54 14.13 9.16
N GLN A 6 4.58 13.68 8.47
CA GLN A 6 4.81 14.00 7.06
C GLN A 6 4.12 13.03 6.10
N PRO A 7 3.78 13.47 4.87
CA PRO A 7 3.38 12.57 3.78
C PRO A 7 4.49 11.56 3.44
N VAL A 8 4.09 10.34 3.10
CA VAL A 8 4.95 9.22 2.74
C VAL A 8 4.60 8.78 1.32
N ILE A 9 5.54 8.94 0.40
CA ILE A 9 5.40 8.56 -1.00
C ILE A 9 6.30 7.35 -1.27
N SER A 10 5.73 6.29 -1.84
CA SER A 10 6.45 5.09 -2.25
C SER A 10 6.64 5.06 -3.77
N MET A 11 7.89 4.87 -4.20
CA MET A 11 8.28 4.65 -5.59
C MET A 11 8.69 3.20 -5.78
N ILE A 12 7.94 2.45 -6.59
CA ILE A 12 8.14 1.02 -6.75
C ILE A 12 8.68 0.73 -8.14
N ASP A 13 9.95 0.33 -8.20
CA ASP A 13 10.66 -0.05 -9.43
C ASP A 13 11.10 -1.52 -9.39
N GLY A 14 10.23 -2.39 -8.91
CA GLY A 14 10.52 -3.81 -8.78
C GLY A 14 9.46 -4.57 -7.98
N PRO A 15 9.62 -5.88 -7.80
CA PRO A 15 8.66 -6.68 -7.06
C PRO A 15 8.51 -6.19 -5.61
N ALA A 16 7.27 -5.91 -5.21
CA ALA A 16 6.87 -5.61 -3.84
C ALA A 16 5.80 -6.63 -3.43
N ARG A 17 6.26 -7.73 -2.80
CA ARG A 17 5.40 -8.87 -2.43
C ARG A 17 5.45 -9.13 -0.93
N GLY A 18 4.42 -9.80 -0.41
CA GLY A 18 4.35 -10.18 1.01
C GLY A 18 4.49 -8.96 1.91
N ILE A 19 5.39 -9.01 2.90
CA ILE A 19 5.61 -7.89 3.84
C ILE A 19 5.92 -6.57 3.12
N GLY A 20 6.62 -6.62 1.97
CA GLY A 20 6.85 -5.43 1.15
C GLY A 20 5.53 -4.79 0.71
N ASN A 21 4.58 -5.60 0.22
CA ASN A 21 3.25 -5.12 -0.18
C ASN A 21 2.43 -4.63 1.02
N GLU A 22 2.49 -5.32 2.16
CA GLU A 22 1.81 -4.93 3.40
C GLU A 22 2.31 -3.57 3.91
N PHE A 23 3.61 -3.32 3.78
CA PHE A 23 4.21 -2.03 4.11
C PHE A 23 3.67 -0.91 3.21
N LEU A 24 3.59 -1.15 1.89
CA LEU A 24 3.06 -0.16 0.94
C LEU A 24 1.62 0.23 1.25
N ALA A 25 0.80 -0.74 1.66
CA ALA A 25 -0.60 -0.50 1.99
C ALA A 25 -0.83 0.56 3.08
N ALA A 26 0.19 0.84 3.90
CA ALA A 26 0.15 1.85 4.96
C ALA A 26 0.77 3.21 4.56
N CYS A 27 1.34 3.33 3.35
CA CYS A 27 1.86 4.58 2.80
C CYS A 27 0.72 5.47 2.27
N ASP A 28 0.98 6.78 2.13
CA ASP A 28 -0.06 7.73 1.72
C ASP A 28 -0.26 7.75 0.19
N MET A 29 0.83 7.54 -0.57
CA MET A 29 0.83 7.50 -2.02
C MET A 29 1.79 6.43 -2.54
N ILE A 30 1.39 5.71 -3.58
CA ILE A 30 2.17 4.66 -4.22
C ILE A 30 2.23 4.93 -5.72
N PHE A 31 3.44 4.99 -6.27
CA PHE A 31 3.70 5.15 -7.69
C PHE A 31 4.59 4.01 -8.16
N ALA A 32 4.38 3.52 -9.38
CA ALA A 32 4.99 2.29 -9.83
C ALA A 32 5.52 2.38 -11.26
N SER A 33 6.73 1.87 -11.51
CA SER A 33 7.25 1.66 -12.85
C SER A 33 6.73 0.33 -13.41
N LYS A 34 6.83 0.11 -14.72
CA LYS A 34 6.49 -1.17 -15.38
C LYS A 34 7.20 -2.40 -14.80
N ASN A 35 8.30 -2.22 -14.08
CA ASN A 35 9.07 -3.30 -13.45
C ASN A 35 8.40 -3.79 -12.15
N ALA A 36 7.48 -3.01 -11.58
CA ALA A 36 6.84 -3.37 -10.33
C ALA A 36 5.88 -4.55 -10.47
N ARG A 37 5.78 -5.34 -9.40
CA ARG A 37 4.81 -6.44 -9.27
C ARG A 37 4.31 -6.44 -7.83
N PHE A 38 3.01 -6.50 -7.63
CA PHE A 38 2.40 -6.50 -6.30
C PHE A 38 1.74 -7.83 -6.02
N SER A 39 1.96 -8.41 -4.85
CA SER A 39 1.30 -9.66 -4.45
C SER A 39 1.23 -9.85 -2.94
N ASN A 40 0.10 -10.40 -2.49
CA ASN A 40 -0.09 -10.98 -1.16
C ASN A 40 -0.08 -12.52 -1.21
N PHE A 41 0.99 -13.12 -1.76
CA PHE A 41 1.12 -14.57 -1.98
C PHE A 41 1.10 -15.47 -0.73
N LYS A 42 0.96 -14.93 0.48
CA LYS A 42 1.01 -15.70 1.74
C LYS A 42 -0.05 -16.80 1.82
N ALA A 43 -1.19 -16.63 1.15
CA ALA A 43 -2.20 -17.69 1.04
C ALA A 43 -1.65 -18.97 0.38
N THR A 44 -0.71 -18.84 -0.57
CA THR A 44 -0.06 -20.00 -1.22
C THR A 44 0.85 -20.79 -0.27
N LEU A 45 1.24 -20.18 0.86
CA LEU A 45 2.01 -20.79 1.93
C LEU A 45 1.13 -21.30 3.07
N GLY A 46 -0.19 -21.16 2.98
CA GLY A 46 -1.11 -21.44 4.10
C GLY A 46 -0.98 -20.44 5.25
N LEU A 47 -0.45 -19.24 4.98
CA LEU A 47 -0.19 -18.21 5.99
C LEU A 47 -1.15 -17.02 5.84
N HIS A 48 -1.43 -16.37 6.97
CA HIS A 48 -2.22 -15.13 6.99
C HIS A 48 -1.35 -13.92 6.60
N PRO A 49 -1.79 -13.01 5.71
CA PRO A 49 -1.12 -11.72 5.55
C PRO A 49 -1.27 -10.88 6.82
N GLY A 50 -0.19 -10.20 7.23
CA GLY A 50 -0.13 -9.47 8.50
C GLY A 50 0.14 -7.99 8.31
N ALA A 51 0.41 -7.29 9.41
CA ALA A 51 0.81 -5.87 9.44
C ALA A 51 -0.17 -4.89 8.77
N GLY A 52 -1.46 -5.25 8.67
CA GLY A 52 -2.52 -4.52 8.00
C GLY A 52 -2.71 -4.95 6.53
N GLY A 53 -1.97 -5.95 6.07
CA GLY A 53 -1.96 -6.43 4.70
C GLY A 53 -3.30 -6.88 4.16
N VAL A 54 -4.22 -7.32 5.01
CA VAL A 54 -5.60 -7.68 4.64
C VAL A 54 -6.55 -6.54 4.98
N ALA A 55 -6.35 -5.87 6.10
CA ALA A 55 -7.23 -4.83 6.59
C ALA A 55 -7.24 -3.58 5.68
N TRP A 56 -6.11 -3.24 5.06
CA TRP A 56 -6.01 -2.11 4.14
C TRP A 56 -6.57 -2.40 2.74
N MET A 57 -6.49 -3.65 2.25
CA MET A 57 -6.79 -3.94 0.84
C MET A 57 -8.22 -3.58 0.41
N PRO A 58 -9.27 -3.90 1.19
CA PRO A 58 -10.64 -3.52 0.81
C PRO A 58 -10.86 -2.00 0.72
N LEU A 59 -10.05 -1.20 1.42
CA LEU A 59 -10.11 0.26 1.37
C LEU A 59 -9.46 0.81 0.10
N HIS A 60 -8.42 0.14 -0.40
CA HIS A 60 -7.72 0.51 -1.62
C HIS A 60 -8.45 0.06 -2.87
N ILE A 61 -8.81 -1.23 -2.95
CA ILE A 61 -9.26 -1.86 -4.21
C ILE A 61 -10.68 -2.44 -4.14
N GLY A 62 -11.41 -2.15 -3.05
CA GLY A 62 -12.72 -2.71 -2.80
C GLY A 62 -12.69 -4.18 -2.38
N ARG A 63 -13.79 -4.65 -1.78
CA ARG A 63 -13.84 -6.01 -1.19
C ARG A 63 -13.58 -7.11 -2.22
N ALA A 64 -14.25 -7.08 -3.37
CA ALA A 64 -14.19 -8.18 -4.34
C ALA A 64 -12.76 -8.39 -4.87
N SER A 65 -12.13 -7.34 -5.39
CA SER A 65 -10.75 -7.38 -5.89
C SER A 65 -9.75 -7.69 -4.77
N ALA A 66 -9.99 -7.20 -3.54
CA ALA A 66 -9.16 -7.57 -2.38
C ALA A 66 -9.20 -9.07 -2.09
N MET A 67 -10.38 -9.70 -2.12
CA MET A 67 -10.49 -11.15 -1.92
C MET A 67 -9.77 -11.92 -3.03
N GLU A 68 -9.94 -11.54 -4.29
CA GLU A 68 -9.24 -12.19 -5.41
C GLU A 68 -7.72 -12.03 -5.29
N PHE A 69 -7.25 -10.82 -5.02
CA PHE A 69 -5.83 -10.51 -4.88
C PHE A 69 -5.17 -11.30 -3.75
N VAL A 70 -5.80 -11.35 -2.57
CA VAL A 70 -5.25 -12.04 -1.40
C VAL A 70 -5.37 -13.57 -1.54
N PHE A 71 -6.50 -14.09 -2.02
CA PHE A 71 -6.71 -15.54 -2.12
C PHE A 71 -5.94 -16.18 -3.27
N SER A 72 -5.84 -15.52 -4.43
CA SER A 72 -5.09 -16.06 -5.55
C SER A 72 -3.58 -16.06 -5.30
N GLY A 73 -3.09 -15.08 -4.53
CA GLY A 73 -1.66 -14.85 -4.36
C GLY A 73 -0.96 -14.41 -5.64
N ASN A 74 -1.71 -14.11 -6.69
CA ASN A 74 -1.18 -13.71 -7.99
C ASN A 74 -0.49 -12.34 -7.90
N ASP A 75 0.43 -12.12 -8.83
CA ASP A 75 0.92 -10.76 -9.07
C ASP A 75 -0.11 -9.96 -9.84
N ILE A 76 -0.28 -8.69 -9.45
CA ILE A 76 -0.86 -7.67 -10.31
C ILE A 76 0.24 -6.77 -10.85
N ASP A 77 0.09 -6.38 -12.11
CA ASP A 77 0.98 -5.41 -12.75
C ASP A 77 0.60 -3.97 -12.38
N PRO A 78 1.48 -2.99 -12.68
CA PRO A 78 1.26 -1.60 -12.29
C PRO A 78 0.00 -0.97 -12.90
N LYS A 79 -0.37 -1.34 -14.14
CA LYS A 79 -1.56 -0.77 -14.80
C LYS A 79 -2.83 -1.29 -14.15
N THR A 80 -2.88 -2.59 -13.88
CA THR A 80 -3.97 -3.22 -13.12
C THR A 80 -4.09 -2.60 -11.72
N ALA A 81 -2.96 -2.38 -11.05
CA ALA A 81 -2.94 -1.73 -9.74
C ALA A 81 -3.44 -0.27 -9.79
N GLU A 82 -3.18 0.45 -10.88
CA GLU A 82 -3.70 1.82 -11.11
C GLU A 82 -5.21 1.80 -11.35
N GLU A 83 -5.69 0.87 -12.18
CA GLU A 83 -7.13 0.67 -12.44
C GLU A 83 -7.91 0.33 -11.17
N TYR A 84 -7.31 -0.44 -10.26
CA TYR A 84 -7.89 -0.75 -8.97
C TYR A 84 -7.82 0.41 -7.96
N GLY A 85 -7.02 1.44 -8.24
CA GLY A 85 -6.75 2.54 -7.30
C GLY A 85 -5.74 2.19 -6.21
N TYR A 86 -5.04 1.05 -6.31
CA TYR A 86 -4.00 0.66 -5.35
C TYR A 86 -2.73 1.50 -5.51
N VAL A 87 -2.36 1.82 -6.75
CA VAL A 87 -1.31 2.81 -7.04
C VAL A 87 -1.94 4.06 -7.64
N ASN A 88 -1.38 5.22 -7.31
CA ASN A 88 -1.84 6.50 -7.82
C ASN A 88 -1.59 6.65 -9.32
N LYS A 89 -0.49 6.09 -9.83
CA LYS A 89 -0.12 6.11 -11.25
C LYS A 89 0.95 5.08 -11.60
N ALA A 90 0.79 4.42 -12.74
CA ALA A 90 1.82 3.58 -13.35
C ALA A 90 2.65 4.36 -14.40
N PHE A 91 3.92 4.01 -14.52
CA PHE A 91 4.87 4.61 -15.44
C PHE A 91 5.53 3.55 -16.34
N ASP A 92 5.66 3.85 -17.63
CA ASP A 92 6.30 2.95 -18.59
C ASP A 92 7.83 2.85 -18.43
N THR A 93 8.45 3.76 -17.67
CA THR A 93 9.88 3.76 -17.37
C THR A 93 10.15 4.10 -15.90
N PRO A 94 11.23 3.57 -15.30
CA PRO A 94 11.70 3.99 -13.98
C PRO A 94 11.99 5.49 -13.92
N GLU A 95 12.65 6.04 -14.95
CA GLU A 95 13.04 7.44 -14.97
C GLU A 95 11.82 8.37 -14.94
N GLY A 96 10.73 7.99 -15.62
CA GLY A 96 9.47 8.74 -15.59
C GLY A 96 8.79 8.69 -14.22
N LEU A 97 8.90 7.56 -13.51
CA LEU A 97 8.46 7.44 -12.12
C LEU A 97 9.24 8.40 -11.22
N TYR A 98 10.58 8.36 -11.27
CA TYR A 98 11.43 9.18 -10.41
C TYR A 98 11.22 10.68 -10.68
N ASP A 99 11.25 11.11 -11.94
CA ASP A 99 11.05 12.53 -12.32
C ASP A 99 9.70 13.07 -11.85
N TYR A 100 8.63 12.29 -12.00
CA TYR A 100 7.30 12.72 -11.55
C TYR A 100 7.22 12.84 -10.03
N VAL A 101 7.71 11.84 -9.31
CA VAL A 101 7.59 11.80 -7.85
C VAL A 101 8.50 12.83 -7.19
N GLU A 102 9.69 13.08 -7.74
CA GLU A 102 10.59 14.12 -7.25
C GLU A 102 9.93 15.50 -7.35
N LYS A 103 9.39 15.86 -8.53
CA LYS A 103 8.64 17.12 -8.71
C LYS A 103 7.43 17.23 -7.79
N LEU A 104 6.72 16.13 -7.56
CA LEU A 104 5.59 16.10 -6.63
C LEU A 104 6.06 16.34 -5.19
N ALA A 105 7.13 15.68 -4.76
CA ALA A 105 7.70 15.83 -3.44
C ALA A 105 8.23 17.26 -3.22
N GLU A 106 8.95 17.82 -4.19
CA GLU A 106 9.40 19.22 -4.18
C GLU A 106 8.22 20.19 -4.03
N ARG A 107 7.14 19.94 -4.79
CA ARG A 107 5.93 20.75 -4.70
C ARG A 107 5.30 20.69 -3.31
N ILE A 108 5.19 19.49 -2.73
CA ILE A 108 4.63 19.26 -1.39
C ILE A 108 5.51 19.91 -0.32
N ALA A 109 6.83 19.85 -0.47
CA ALA A 109 7.81 20.40 0.48
C ALA A 109 7.72 21.93 0.64
N LEU A 110 7.08 22.63 -0.30
CA LEU A 110 6.82 24.08 -0.19
C LEU A 110 5.77 24.43 0.87
N PHE A 111 5.01 23.44 1.37
CA PHE A 111 3.89 23.69 2.28
C PHE A 111 4.26 23.48 3.75
N PRO A 112 3.68 24.24 4.70
CA PRO A 112 3.92 24.04 6.12
C PRO A 112 3.52 22.64 6.61
N LEU A 113 4.40 21.97 7.34
CA LEU A 113 4.19 20.60 7.85
C LEU A 113 2.89 20.47 8.67
N GLY A 114 2.52 21.50 9.44
CA GLY A 114 1.29 21.48 10.23
C GLY A 114 0.03 21.30 9.38
N GLY A 115 -0.03 21.93 8.20
CA GLY A 115 -1.13 21.77 7.26
C GLY A 115 -1.17 20.37 6.66
N LEU A 116 -0.02 19.87 6.21
CA LEU A 116 0.10 18.51 5.64
C LEU A 116 -0.28 17.42 6.65
N SER A 117 0.24 17.53 7.87
CA SER A 117 -0.06 16.62 8.99
C SER A 117 -1.55 16.64 9.35
N SER A 118 -2.17 17.83 9.39
CA SER A 118 -3.61 17.95 9.66
C SER A 118 -4.46 17.26 8.60
N ILE A 119 -4.10 17.40 7.31
CA ILE A 119 -4.79 16.73 6.21
C ILE A 119 -4.64 15.21 6.33
N LYS A 120 -3.38 14.73 6.45
CA LYS A 120 -3.08 13.30 6.59
C LYS A 120 -3.83 12.69 7.76
N ARG A 121 -3.76 13.31 8.93
CA ARG A 121 -4.45 12.82 10.13
C ARG A 121 -5.95 12.69 9.90
N THR A 122 -6.59 13.68 9.30
CA THR A 122 -8.05 13.65 9.08
C THR A 122 -8.44 12.54 8.12
N VAL A 123 -7.70 12.34 7.03
CA VAL A 123 -7.95 11.25 6.08
C VAL A 123 -7.74 9.90 6.77
N THR A 124 -6.59 9.73 7.42
CA THR A 124 -6.20 8.50 8.10
C THR A 124 -7.21 8.12 9.19
N ASP A 125 -7.57 9.03 10.10
CA ASP A 125 -8.52 8.77 11.19
C ASP A 125 -9.92 8.40 10.66
N THR A 126 -10.26 8.78 9.42
CA THR A 126 -11.57 8.48 8.81
C THR A 126 -11.63 7.07 8.23
N ILE A 127 -10.55 6.56 7.65
CA ILE A 127 -10.59 5.33 6.84
C ILE A 127 -9.65 4.22 7.35
N GLN A 128 -8.64 4.53 8.15
CA GLN A 128 -7.62 3.56 8.55
C GLN A 128 -8.24 2.39 9.35
N PRO A 129 -7.82 1.14 9.09
CA PRO A 129 -8.15 0.03 9.97
C PRO A 129 -7.67 0.32 11.39
N ARG A 130 -8.58 0.17 12.35
CA ARG A 130 -8.29 0.41 13.76
C ARG A 130 -7.23 -0.58 14.25
N PRO A 131 -6.38 -0.22 15.23
CA PRO A 131 -5.30 -1.09 15.71
C PRO A 131 -5.75 -2.50 16.07
N GLU A 132 -6.96 -2.66 16.65
CA GLU A 132 -7.53 -3.97 16.97
C GLU A 132 -7.85 -4.81 15.72
N GLN A 133 -8.18 -4.20 14.59
CA GLN A 133 -8.44 -4.91 13.33
C GLN A 133 -7.13 -5.45 12.75
N ILE A 134 -6.03 -4.71 12.89
CA ILE A 134 -4.68 -5.16 12.52
C ILE A 134 -4.21 -6.25 13.50
N ALA A 135 -4.55 -6.14 14.79
CA ALA A 135 -4.18 -7.14 15.79
C ALA A 135 -4.81 -8.52 15.54
N ILE A 136 -6.01 -8.58 14.93
CA ILE A 136 -6.63 -9.84 14.49
C ILE A 136 -5.72 -10.58 13.51
N GLU A 137 -5.08 -9.86 12.58
CA GLU A 137 -4.18 -10.50 11.61
C GLU A 137 -2.98 -11.16 12.30
N GLY A 138 -2.44 -10.53 13.36
CA GLY A 138 -1.36 -11.11 14.16
C GLY A 138 -1.79 -12.38 14.90
N ALA A 139 -3.00 -12.39 15.46
CA ALA A 139 -3.54 -13.57 16.14
C ALA A 139 -3.78 -14.74 15.16
N GLU A 140 -4.28 -14.46 13.95
CA GLU A 140 -4.45 -15.49 12.91
C GLU A 140 -3.10 -16.01 12.39
N TRP A 141 -2.08 -15.14 12.28
CA TRP A 141 -0.72 -15.59 12.00
C TRP A 141 -0.22 -16.57 13.05
N ASP A 142 -0.24 -16.18 14.33
CA ASP A 142 0.25 -17.00 15.44
C ASP A 142 -0.47 -18.36 15.51
N ARG A 143 -1.77 -18.38 15.24
CA ARG A 143 -2.57 -19.62 15.17
C ARG A 143 -2.09 -20.58 14.08
N LEU A 144 -1.64 -20.07 12.94
CA LEU A 144 -1.24 -20.89 11.77
C LEU A 144 0.21 -21.37 11.85
N VAL A 145 1.07 -20.71 12.63
CA VAL A 145 2.49 -21.06 12.78
C VAL A 145 2.81 -21.83 14.07
N ALA A 146 1.84 -22.00 14.96
CA ALA A 146 1.94 -22.81 16.19
C ALA A 146 1.84 -24.32 15.88
#